data_AF-X0RUM4-F1
#
_entry.id   AF-X0RUM4-F1
#
_cell.length_a   1.000
_cell.length_b   1.000
_cell.length_c   1.000
_cell.angle_alpha   90.00
_cell.angle_beta   90.00
_cell.angle_gamma   90.00
#
_symmetry.space_group_name_H-M   'P 1'
#
loop_
_entity.id
_entity.type
_entity.pdbx_description
1 polymer ?
#
loop_
_entity_poly.entity_id
_entity_poly.type
_entity_poly.pdbx_seq_one_letter_code
_entity_poly.pdbx_strand_id
1 'polypeptide(L)'
;MIDRGLFSPPFVIMKKGQHKKRITASYIDYFSYCTTACYVFNGNATEKDKKTLVCVLNSKVMTYLLFLTSSSWGIEREQIFMDEILESPALMPLLSNETLLLLENKFNEIKTLKSDFHLANRRISEIEQEIDSILVSDIFGASEDADFTINDNLTYSLDLFDKQSQSIALHTVQKNQIMDYSKVMIDKLNAFIEGQNLYVNATVFDISHYSPLMMVKLSFSEEKETIHVSNENVSAQLKQLDEKLWEEKASNIYVRKILNYKSDDDIFIVRPNQRRFWSKSMAMEDGSNLILEILNGV
;
A
#
# COMPACT_ATOMS: atom_id res chain seq x y z
N MET A 1 14.49 -32.24 22.89
CA MET A 1 14.03 -31.85 24.24
C MET A 1 13.32 -30.52 24.09
N ILE A 2 12.05 -30.41 24.45
CA ILE A 2 11.34 -29.11 24.38
C ILE A 2 11.92 -28.25 25.49
N ASP A 3 12.52 -27.11 25.14
CA ASP A 3 12.95 -26.12 26.11
C ASP A 3 11.73 -25.66 26.92
N ARG A 4 11.69 -26.02 28.21
CA ARG A 4 10.57 -25.67 29.09
C ARG A 4 10.45 -24.15 29.29
N GLY A 5 11.54 -23.41 29.07
CA GLY A 5 11.53 -21.94 29.09
C GLY A 5 10.76 -21.33 27.93
N LEU A 6 10.67 -22.00 26.78
CA LEU A 6 10.03 -21.47 25.56
C LEU A 6 8.53 -21.16 25.77
N PHE A 7 7.83 -21.96 26.57
CA PHE A 7 6.39 -21.77 26.86
C PHE A 7 6.12 -21.13 28.23
N SER A 8 7.15 -20.56 28.88
CA SER A 8 6.97 -19.79 30.10
C SER A 8 6.40 -18.42 29.76
N PRO A 9 5.22 -18.04 30.26
CA PRO A 9 4.68 -16.71 30.04
C PRO A 9 5.57 -15.63 30.70
N PRO A 10 5.56 -14.38 30.18
CA PRO A 10 4.87 -14.00 28.95
C PRO A 10 5.67 -14.36 27.68
N PHE A 11 4.99 -14.68 26.59
CA PHE A 11 5.62 -14.90 25.28
C PHE A 11 4.75 -14.41 24.12
N VAL A 12 5.36 -14.24 22.95
CA VAL A 12 4.64 -13.88 21.72
C VAL A 12 4.44 -15.13 20.89
N ILE A 13 3.23 -15.32 20.38
CA ILE A 13 2.91 -16.39 19.44
C ILE A 13 2.51 -15.78 18.11
N MET A 14 2.97 -16.36 17.00
CA MET A 14 2.55 -16.00 15.66
C MET A 14 2.05 -17.22 14.91
N LYS A 15 0.94 -17.11 14.20
CA LYS A 15 0.47 -18.21 13.33
C LYS A 15 1.40 -18.36 12.13
N LYS A 16 1.66 -19.61 11.73
CA LYS A 16 2.34 -19.90 10.45
C LYS A 16 1.47 -19.49 9.27
N GLY A 17 0.20 -19.88 9.30
CA GLY A 17 -0.78 -19.50 8.30
C GLY A 17 -1.34 -18.10 8.53
N GLN A 18 -1.91 -17.53 7.48
CA GLN A 18 -2.52 -16.21 7.52
C GLN A 18 -3.97 -16.28 8.05
N HIS A 19 -4.47 -15.18 8.59
CA HIS A 19 -5.90 -15.02 8.89
C HIS A 19 -6.42 -13.78 8.18
N LYS A 20 -7.40 -13.95 7.28
CA LYS A 20 -7.89 -12.87 6.42
C LYS A 20 -6.75 -12.12 5.72
N LYS A 21 -5.75 -12.88 5.23
CA LYS A 21 -4.58 -12.38 4.50
C LYS A 21 -3.65 -11.47 5.30
N ARG A 22 -3.81 -11.48 6.63
CA ARG A 22 -2.93 -10.79 7.57
C ARG A 22 -2.17 -11.82 8.36
N ILE A 23 -0.94 -11.46 8.67
CA ILE A 23 -0.17 -12.14 9.71
C ILE A 23 -0.85 -11.85 11.03
N THR A 24 -0.90 -12.86 11.89
CA THR A 24 -1.49 -12.70 13.22
C THR A 24 -0.53 -13.15 14.28
N ALA A 25 -0.21 -12.22 15.17
CA ALA A 25 0.55 -12.47 16.38
C ALA A 25 -0.25 -12.08 17.62
N SER A 26 0.06 -12.69 18.75
CA SER A 26 -0.61 -12.42 20.03
C SER A 26 0.36 -12.52 21.18
N TYR A 27 0.10 -11.74 22.22
CA TYR A 27 0.79 -11.81 23.51
C TYR A 27 0.07 -12.81 24.41
N ILE A 28 0.83 -13.70 25.04
CA ILE A 28 0.31 -14.71 25.94
C ILE A 28 0.93 -14.49 27.32
N ASP A 29 0.10 -14.18 28.33
CA ASP A 29 0.48 -13.94 29.73
C ASP A 29 0.11 -15.07 30.68
N TYR A 30 -0.36 -16.20 30.14
CA TYR A 30 -0.70 -17.39 30.89
C TYR A 30 0.00 -18.63 30.33
N PHE A 31 0.16 -19.66 31.17
CA PHE A 31 0.75 -20.92 30.73
C PHE A 31 -0.12 -21.54 29.62
N SER A 32 0.48 -21.75 28.45
CA SER A 32 -0.17 -22.41 27.32
C SER A 32 0.86 -23.05 26.40
N TYR A 33 0.37 -23.91 25.53
CA TYR A 33 1.16 -24.60 24.52
C TYR A 33 0.51 -24.40 23.16
N CYS A 34 1.31 -24.42 22.10
CA CYS A 34 0.81 -24.42 20.74
C CYS A 34 1.30 -25.64 19.97
N THR A 35 0.57 -26.01 18.92
CA THR A 35 1.01 -27.02 17.98
C THR A 35 2.04 -26.43 17.01
N THR A 36 2.54 -27.24 16.09
CA THR A 36 3.44 -26.83 15.01
C THR A 36 2.84 -25.82 14.03
N ALA A 37 1.57 -25.41 14.20
CA ALA A 37 0.90 -24.40 13.39
C ALA A 37 1.27 -22.95 13.78
N CYS A 38 2.04 -22.76 14.86
CA CYS A 38 2.48 -21.46 15.32
C CYS A 38 3.99 -21.44 15.61
N TYR A 39 4.56 -20.24 15.58
CA TYR A 39 5.87 -19.93 16.12
C TYR A 39 5.76 -19.25 17.47
N VAL A 40 6.71 -19.54 18.35
CA VAL A 40 6.82 -18.91 19.67
C VAL A 40 8.09 -18.09 19.71
N PHE A 41 7.93 -16.82 20.02
CA PHE A 41 9.03 -15.89 20.29
C PHE A 41 9.08 -15.70 21.80
N ASN A 42 9.97 -16.47 22.43
CA ASN A 42 10.30 -16.34 23.84
C ASN A 42 11.81 -16.26 23.98
N GLY A 43 12.27 -15.29 24.77
CA GLY A 43 13.67 -14.96 24.94
C GLY A 43 13.82 -13.93 26.05
N ASN A 44 15.06 -13.50 26.28
CA ASN A 44 15.38 -12.50 27.29
C ASN A 44 15.03 -11.08 26.80
N ALA A 45 13.73 -10.82 26.66
CA ALA A 45 13.15 -9.55 26.23
C ALA A 45 12.13 -9.09 27.27
N THR A 46 12.00 -7.77 27.44
CA THR A 46 11.06 -7.20 28.41
C THR A 46 9.61 -7.42 27.98
N GLU A 47 8.65 -7.28 28.89
CA GLU A 47 7.22 -7.33 28.51
C GLU A 47 6.87 -6.27 27.48
N LYS A 48 7.44 -5.07 27.63
CA LYS A 48 7.31 -3.97 26.66
C LYS A 48 7.73 -4.45 25.27
N ASP A 49 8.93 -5.01 25.13
CA ASP A 49 9.45 -5.48 23.84
C ASP A 49 8.58 -6.59 23.22
N LYS A 50 8.01 -7.46 24.06
CA LYS A 50 7.08 -8.51 23.61
C LYS A 50 5.75 -7.91 23.11
N LYS A 51 5.20 -6.90 23.80
CA LYS A 51 3.97 -6.21 23.36
C LYS A 51 4.19 -5.42 22.07
N THR A 52 5.30 -4.70 21.96
CA THR A 52 5.64 -3.94 20.75
C THR A 52 5.93 -4.88 19.57
N LEU A 53 6.58 -6.02 19.79
CA LEU A 53 6.74 -7.05 18.77
C LEU A 53 5.39 -7.53 18.23
N VAL A 54 4.37 -7.67 19.07
CA VAL A 54 3.00 -8.00 18.62
C VAL A 54 2.43 -6.90 17.72
N CYS A 55 2.61 -5.62 18.06
CA CYS A 55 2.21 -4.51 17.19
C CYS A 55 2.90 -4.57 15.83
N VAL A 56 4.24 -4.77 15.82
CA VAL A 56 5.03 -4.87 14.59
C VAL A 56 4.57 -6.04 13.73
N LEU A 57 4.44 -7.24 14.29
CA LEU A 57 4.07 -8.44 13.53
C LEU A 57 2.66 -8.37 12.92
N ASN A 58 1.71 -7.67 13.55
CA ASN A 58 0.35 -7.49 13.03
C ASN A 58 0.19 -6.27 12.10
N SER A 59 1.24 -5.47 11.91
CA SER A 59 1.20 -4.24 11.13
C SER A 59 1.08 -4.49 9.63
N LYS A 60 0.62 -3.47 8.91
CA LYS A 60 0.69 -3.42 7.43
C LYS A 60 2.12 -3.44 6.93
N VAL A 61 3.06 -2.81 7.62
CA VAL A 61 4.48 -2.82 7.24
C VAL A 61 5.01 -4.25 7.17
N MET A 62 4.79 -5.04 8.23
CA MET A 62 5.22 -6.44 8.26
C MET A 62 4.47 -7.30 7.22
N THR A 63 3.16 -7.08 7.07
CA THR A 63 2.35 -7.78 6.06
C THR A 63 2.85 -7.49 4.65
N TYR A 64 3.19 -6.23 4.34
CA TYR A 64 3.73 -5.80 3.07
C TYR A 64 5.11 -6.42 2.79
N LEU A 65 6.03 -6.37 3.75
CA LEU A 65 7.36 -6.96 3.59
C LEU A 65 7.26 -8.46 3.32
N LEU A 66 6.52 -9.19 4.15
CA LEU A 66 6.38 -10.64 3.99
C LEU A 66 5.57 -11.02 2.75
N PHE A 67 4.62 -10.21 2.30
CA PHE A 67 3.97 -10.43 1.00
C PHE A 67 4.98 -10.41 -0.15
N LEU A 68 5.95 -9.49 -0.11
CA LEU A 68 6.96 -9.36 -1.15
C LEU A 68 8.08 -10.39 -1.07
N THR A 69 8.39 -10.92 0.12
CA THR A 69 9.57 -11.78 0.33
C THR A 69 9.25 -13.25 0.59
N SER A 70 8.03 -13.59 1.02
CA SER A 70 7.71 -14.97 1.40
C SER A 70 7.54 -15.86 0.17
N SER A 71 8.23 -16.99 0.17
CA SER A 71 8.25 -17.99 -0.89
C SER A 71 6.95 -18.78 -1.04
N SER A 72 6.17 -18.88 0.05
CA SER A 72 4.92 -19.66 0.08
C SER A 72 3.66 -18.80 0.12
N TRP A 73 3.77 -17.50 -0.16
CA TRP A 73 2.60 -16.64 -0.32
C TRP A 73 1.84 -17.02 -1.61
N GLY A 74 0.55 -17.41 -1.49
CA GLY A 74 -0.29 -17.83 -2.61
C GLY A 74 -0.11 -19.23 -3.17
N ILE A 75 0.59 -20.11 -2.45
CA ILE A 75 0.53 -21.56 -2.71
C ILE A 75 -0.63 -22.14 -1.88
N GLU A 76 -1.24 -23.26 -2.30
CA GLU A 76 -2.42 -23.89 -1.68
C GLU A 76 -2.34 -24.05 -0.14
N ARG A 77 -1.13 -24.08 0.44
CA ARG A 77 -0.88 -24.05 1.88
C ARG A 77 -0.03 -22.85 2.28
N GLU A 78 -0.65 -21.68 2.28
CA GLU A 78 0.01 -20.43 2.68
C GLU A 78 0.54 -20.53 4.11
N GLN A 79 1.86 -20.43 4.23
CA GLN A 79 2.55 -20.34 5.50
C GLN A 79 3.72 -19.38 5.36
N ILE A 80 4.06 -18.72 6.44
CA ILE A 80 5.32 -17.98 6.58
C ILE A 80 6.32 -18.92 7.25
N PHE A 81 7.50 -19.07 6.67
CA PHE A 81 8.59 -19.84 7.25
C PHE A 81 9.34 -19.02 8.30
N MET A 82 9.87 -19.67 9.34
CA MET A 82 10.60 -18.95 10.39
C MET A 82 11.81 -18.21 9.83
N ASP A 83 12.54 -18.84 8.92
CA ASP A 83 13.72 -18.24 8.29
C ASP A 83 13.36 -16.95 7.54
N GLU A 84 12.20 -16.89 6.86
CA GLU A 84 11.72 -15.68 6.19
C GLU A 84 11.43 -14.53 7.17
N ILE A 85 10.98 -14.84 8.38
CA ILE A 85 10.77 -13.84 9.45
C ILE A 85 12.12 -13.37 9.99
N LEU A 86 13.06 -14.28 10.18
CA LEU A 86 14.39 -13.97 10.71
C LEU A 86 15.26 -13.21 9.70
N GLU A 87 15.04 -13.44 8.41
CA GLU A 87 15.67 -12.73 7.29
C GLU A 87 14.96 -11.41 6.95
N SER A 88 13.72 -11.21 7.43
CA SER A 88 13.02 -9.95 7.27
C SER A 88 13.79 -8.80 7.95
N PRO A 89 13.67 -7.55 7.46
CA PRO A 89 14.32 -6.41 8.08
C PRO A 89 14.00 -6.32 9.57
N ALA A 90 15.03 -6.16 10.39
CA ALA A 90 14.87 -5.99 11.83
C ALA A 90 14.22 -4.62 12.13
N LEU A 91 12.89 -4.58 12.20
CA LEU A 91 12.13 -3.33 12.36
C LEU A 91 12.25 -2.75 13.76
N MET A 92 12.30 -3.60 14.79
CA MET A 92 12.34 -3.18 16.19
C MET A 92 13.53 -2.24 16.53
N PRO A 93 14.77 -2.52 16.08
CA PRO A 93 15.91 -1.59 16.23
C PRO A 93 15.76 -0.23 15.55
N LEU A 94 14.87 -0.09 14.56
CA LEU A 94 14.62 1.19 13.88
C LEU A 94 13.68 2.10 14.67
N LEU A 95 13.00 1.56 15.70
CA LEU A 95 12.01 2.29 16.47
C LEU A 95 12.66 3.08 17.60
N SER A 96 12.22 4.32 17.79
CA SER A 96 12.64 5.14 18.92
C SER A 96 12.11 4.57 20.25
N ASN A 97 12.79 4.88 21.36
CA ASN A 97 12.30 4.48 22.69
C ASN A 97 10.92 5.07 23.02
N GLU A 98 10.62 6.27 22.52
CA GLU A 98 9.31 6.90 22.65
C GLU A 98 8.24 6.11 21.88
N THR A 99 8.55 5.72 20.64
CA THR A 99 7.69 4.85 19.81
C THR A 99 7.41 3.52 20.50
N LEU A 100 8.43 2.88 21.08
CA LEU A 100 8.25 1.62 21.82
C LEU A 100 7.27 1.77 23.00
N LEU A 101 7.34 2.87 23.75
CA LEU A 101 6.40 3.16 24.84
C LEU A 101 4.99 3.44 24.32
N LEU A 102 4.88 4.20 23.21
CA LEU A 102 3.60 4.51 22.58
C LEU A 102 2.90 3.23 22.07
N LEU A 103 3.65 2.34 21.42
CA LEU A 103 3.15 1.05 20.93
C LEU A 103 2.72 0.13 22.09
N GLU A 104 3.47 0.09 23.20
CA GLU A 104 3.03 -0.62 24.40
C GLU A 104 1.69 -0.08 24.93
N ASN A 105 1.53 1.24 24.99
CA ASN A 105 0.29 1.86 25.44
C ASN A 105 -0.89 1.51 24.52
N LYS A 106 -0.70 1.60 23.20
CA LYS A 106 -1.70 1.21 22.18
C LYS A 106 -2.07 -0.27 22.30
N PHE A 107 -1.10 -1.13 22.54
CA PHE A 107 -1.33 -2.55 22.78
C PHE A 107 -2.21 -2.77 24.03
N ASN A 108 -1.90 -2.11 25.14
CA ASN A 108 -2.67 -2.23 26.39
C ASN A 108 -4.10 -1.67 26.22
N GLU A 109 -4.29 -0.62 25.41
CA GLU A 109 -5.60 -0.08 25.03
C GLU A 109 -6.42 -1.13 24.28
N ILE A 110 -5.85 -1.77 23.25
CA ILE A 110 -6.51 -2.88 22.52
C ILE A 110 -6.84 -4.04 23.47
N LYS A 111 -5.92 -4.41 24.37
CA LYS A 111 -6.14 -5.49 25.35
C LYS A 111 -7.35 -5.19 26.24
N THR A 112 -7.46 -3.96 26.73
CA THR A 112 -8.58 -3.49 27.56
C THR A 112 -9.90 -3.48 26.79
N LEU A 113 -9.88 -2.99 25.55
CA LEU A 113 -11.09 -2.95 24.72
C LEU A 113 -11.62 -4.36 24.39
N LYS A 114 -10.73 -5.34 24.18
CA LYS A 114 -11.15 -6.72 23.88
C LYS A 114 -11.85 -7.41 25.06
N SER A 115 -11.70 -6.93 26.29
CA SER A 115 -12.51 -7.41 27.42
C SER A 115 -13.96 -6.89 27.42
N ASP A 116 -14.27 -5.83 26.65
CA ASP A 116 -15.59 -5.19 26.60
C ASP A 116 -16.31 -5.45 25.25
N PHE A 117 -17.29 -6.36 25.24
CA PHE A 117 -17.78 -7.05 24.03
C PHE A 117 -18.57 -6.24 22.96
N HIS A 118 -19.12 -5.04 23.26
CA HIS A 118 -20.19 -4.46 22.41
C HIS A 118 -19.79 -3.27 21.50
N LEU A 119 -18.72 -2.52 21.80
CA LEU A 119 -18.28 -1.34 21.01
C LEU A 119 -16.81 -1.38 20.58
N ALA A 120 -16.09 -2.45 20.91
CA ALA A 120 -14.63 -2.52 20.79
C ALA A 120 -14.11 -2.53 19.35
N ASN A 121 -14.82 -3.14 18.39
CA ASN A 121 -14.25 -3.42 17.06
C ASN A 121 -13.87 -2.18 16.26
N ARG A 122 -14.72 -1.13 16.29
CA ARG A 122 -14.41 0.12 15.56
C ARG A 122 -13.19 0.80 16.17
N ARG A 123 -13.17 0.98 17.48
CA ARG A 123 -12.05 1.62 18.19
C ARG A 123 -10.75 0.82 18.04
N ILE A 124 -10.81 -0.52 18.12
CA ILE A 124 -9.64 -1.38 17.86
C ILE A 124 -9.11 -1.14 16.44
N SER A 125 -9.98 -1.07 15.44
CA SER A 125 -9.55 -0.79 14.06
C SER A 125 -8.92 0.60 13.90
N GLU A 126 -9.41 1.61 14.62
CA GLU A 126 -8.81 2.95 14.65
C GLU A 126 -7.41 2.90 15.30
N ILE A 127 -7.26 2.19 16.42
CA ILE A 127 -5.96 2.02 17.10
C ILE A 127 -4.97 1.23 16.22
N GLU A 128 -5.43 0.19 15.51
CA GLU A 128 -4.59 -0.55 14.55
C GLU A 128 -4.08 0.37 13.43
N GLN A 129 -4.91 1.28 12.92
CA GLN A 129 -4.50 2.29 11.94
C GLN A 129 -3.51 3.29 12.53
N GLU A 130 -3.73 3.75 13.77
CA GLU A 130 -2.78 4.61 14.48
C GLU A 130 -1.41 3.92 14.65
N ILE A 131 -1.39 2.63 15.00
CA ILE A 131 -0.16 1.81 15.07
C ILE A 131 0.54 1.76 13.71
N ASP A 132 -0.19 1.48 12.62
CA ASP A 132 0.38 1.44 11.27
C ASP A 132 1.01 2.79 10.89
N SER A 133 0.31 3.91 11.16
CA SER A 133 0.84 5.25 10.88
C SER A 133 2.08 5.59 11.71
N ILE A 134 2.12 5.21 12.99
CA ILE A 134 3.30 5.38 13.85
C ILE A 134 4.49 4.61 13.28
N LEU A 135 4.28 3.34 12.90
CA LEU A 135 5.34 2.49 12.37
C LEU A 135 5.87 3.01 11.04
N VAL A 136 4.98 3.40 10.10
CA VAL A 136 5.40 3.99 8.83
C VAL A 136 6.20 5.27 9.06
N SER A 137 5.73 6.12 9.97
CA SER A 137 6.41 7.39 10.29
C SER A 137 7.80 7.18 10.87
N ASP A 138 7.96 6.31 11.86
CA ASP A 138 9.25 6.10 12.55
C ASP A 138 10.25 5.34 11.66
N ILE A 139 9.79 4.36 10.88
CA ILE A 139 10.65 3.53 10.02
C ILE A 139 11.06 4.27 8.75
N PHE A 140 10.16 5.04 8.14
CA PHE A 140 10.37 5.67 6.83
C PHE A 140 10.43 7.20 6.89
N GLY A 141 10.46 7.81 8.09
CA GLY A 141 10.63 9.25 8.27
C GLY A 141 9.43 10.09 7.81
N ALA A 142 8.21 9.67 8.18
CA ALA A 142 6.95 10.32 7.77
C ALA A 142 6.79 10.46 6.24
N SER A 143 7.34 9.53 5.47
CA SER A 143 7.24 9.51 4.01
C SER A 143 5.81 9.17 3.56
N GLU A 144 5.14 10.13 2.93
CA GLU A 144 3.87 9.89 2.22
C GLU A 144 4.05 8.83 1.12
N ASP A 145 5.22 8.80 0.48
CA ASP A 145 5.56 7.81 -0.55
C ASP A 145 5.51 6.38 0.00
N ALA A 146 6.10 6.15 1.18
CA ALA A 146 6.06 4.86 1.84
C ALA A 146 4.63 4.47 2.24
N ASP A 147 3.85 5.40 2.78
CA ASP A 147 2.46 5.15 3.18
C ASP A 147 1.59 4.76 1.99
N PHE A 148 1.63 5.53 0.90
CA PHE A 148 0.87 5.23 -0.31
C PHE A 148 1.33 3.92 -0.94
N THR A 149 2.64 3.65 -1.00
CA THR A 149 3.18 2.39 -1.56
C THR A 149 2.69 1.18 -0.78
N ILE A 150 2.82 1.19 0.55
CA ILE A 150 2.40 0.08 1.41
C ILE A 150 0.89 -0.13 1.31
N ASN A 151 0.10 0.94 1.48
CA ASN A 151 -1.36 0.82 1.48
C ASN A 151 -1.91 0.41 0.11
N ASP A 152 -1.44 1.02 -0.98
CA ASP A 152 -1.92 0.69 -2.31
C ASP A 152 -1.50 -0.72 -2.73
N ASN A 153 -0.29 -1.17 -2.38
CA ASN A 153 0.14 -2.53 -2.68
C ASN A 153 -0.73 -3.57 -1.95
N LEU A 154 -1.02 -3.35 -0.66
CA LEU A 154 -1.93 -4.23 0.08
C LEU A 154 -3.38 -4.15 -0.43
N THR A 155 -3.83 -2.97 -0.86
CA THR A 155 -5.21 -2.73 -1.32
C THR A 155 -5.46 -3.27 -2.72
N TYR A 156 -4.48 -3.16 -3.62
CA TYR A 156 -4.65 -3.50 -5.03
C TYR A 156 -3.81 -4.70 -5.44
N SER A 157 -2.51 -4.75 -5.15
CA SER A 157 -1.64 -5.85 -5.60
C SER A 157 -1.95 -7.15 -4.86
N LEU A 158 -1.99 -7.13 -3.53
CA LEU A 158 -2.33 -8.30 -2.71
C LEU A 158 -3.79 -8.73 -2.94
N ASP A 159 -4.73 -7.78 -3.06
CA ASP A 159 -6.12 -8.12 -3.35
C ASP A 159 -6.29 -8.72 -4.75
N LEU A 160 -5.57 -8.22 -5.76
CA LEU A 160 -5.56 -8.75 -7.12
C LEU A 160 -4.96 -10.15 -7.17
N PHE A 161 -3.85 -10.34 -6.47
CA PHE A 161 -3.18 -11.62 -6.37
C PHE A 161 -4.14 -12.71 -5.86
N ASP A 162 -4.89 -12.40 -4.81
CA ASP A 162 -5.76 -13.38 -4.15
C ASP A 162 -7.15 -13.51 -4.83
N LYS A 163 -7.83 -12.38 -5.08
CA LYS A 163 -9.19 -12.39 -5.64
C LYS A 163 -9.24 -12.46 -7.15
N GLN A 164 -8.10 -12.29 -7.83
CA GLN A 164 -7.97 -12.37 -9.28
C GLN A 164 -9.02 -11.48 -9.98
N SER A 165 -9.90 -12.06 -10.79
CA SER A 165 -10.95 -11.35 -11.53
C SER A 165 -11.99 -10.66 -10.63
N GLN A 166 -12.09 -11.03 -9.36
CA GLN A 166 -13.01 -10.44 -8.38
C GLN A 166 -12.37 -9.33 -7.53
N SER A 167 -11.14 -8.93 -7.86
CA SER A 167 -10.41 -7.93 -7.09
C SER A 167 -10.95 -6.51 -7.29
N ILE A 168 -10.91 -5.74 -6.19
CA ILE A 168 -11.21 -4.30 -6.24
C ILE A 168 -10.23 -3.52 -7.13
N ALA A 169 -9.04 -4.07 -7.37
CA ALA A 169 -8.03 -3.50 -8.26
C ALA A 169 -8.54 -3.35 -9.72
N LEU A 170 -9.45 -4.24 -10.14
CA LEU A 170 -10.02 -4.28 -11.48
C LEU A 170 -11.33 -3.52 -11.61
N HIS A 171 -11.91 -3.05 -10.49
CA HIS A 171 -13.09 -2.20 -10.53
C HIS A 171 -12.79 -0.91 -11.28
N THR A 172 -13.82 -0.31 -11.87
CA THR A 172 -13.75 1.03 -12.46
C THR A 172 -13.22 2.05 -11.45
N VAL A 173 -12.40 2.97 -11.93
CA VAL A 173 -11.87 4.05 -11.09
C VAL A 173 -12.99 5.01 -10.70
N GLN A 174 -12.93 5.54 -9.49
CA GLN A 174 -13.83 6.57 -9.00
C GLN A 174 -13.24 7.96 -9.23
N LYS A 175 -14.10 8.97 -9.40
CA LYS A 175 -13.67 10.35 -9.65
C LYS A 175 -12.69 10.87 -8.59
N ASN A 176 -12.94 10.61 -7.31
CA ASN A 176 -12.03 10.99 -6.22
C ASN A 176 -10.64 10.36 -6.35
N GLN A 177 -10.54 9.12 -6.85
CA GLN A 177 -9.23 8.48 -7.06
C GLN A 177 -8.44 9.15 -8.17
N ILE A 178 -9.10 9.61 -9.24
CA ILE A 178 -8.45 10.40 -10.30
C ILE A 178 -7.98 11.76 -9.76
N MET A 179 -8.79 12.38 -8.90
CA MET A 179 -8.42 13.64 -8.23
C MET A 179 -7.21 13.44 -7.30
N ASP A 180 -7.21 12.38 -6.49
CA ASP A 180 -6.09 12.02 -5.60
C ASP A 180 -4.82 11.72 -6.41
N TYR A 181 -4.93 10.93 -7.48
CA TYR A 181 -3.85 10.67 -8.43
C TYR A 181 -3.29 11.97 -9.01
N SER A 182 -4.17 12.84 -9.51
CA SER A 182 -3.77 14.11 -10.14
C SER A 182 -3.06 15.02 -9.14
N LYS A 183 -3.55 15.09 -7.90
CA LYS A 183 -2.91 15.86 -6.84
C LYS A 183 -1.49 15.38 -6.56
N VAL A 184 -1.29 14.07 -6.41
CA VAL A 184 0.05 13.50 -6.19
C VAL A 184 0.99 13.78 -7.36
N MET A 185 0.50 13.67 -8.61
CA MET A 185 1.28 14.05 -9.80
C MET A 185 1.71 15.52 -9.75
N ILE A 186 0.76 16.43 -9.48
CA ILE A 186 1.01 17.87 -9.40
C ILE A 186 2.02 18.20 -8.32
N ASP A 187 1.81 17.67 -7.11
CA ASP A 187 2.67 17.94 -5.96
C ASP A 187 4.11 17.48 -6.26
N LYS A 188 4.27 16.28 -6.83
CA LYS A 188 5.57 15.73 -7.22
C LYS A 188 6.27 16.54 -8.32
N LEU A 189 5.56 16.86 -9.39
CA LEU A 189 6.15 17.60 -10.51
C LEU A 189 6.47 19.04 -10.16
N ASN A 190 5.61 19.72 -9.38
CA ASN A 190 5.88 21.07 -8.91
C ASN A 190 7.05 21.13 -7.93
N ALA A 191 7.23 20.11 -7.08
CA ALA A 191 8.43 20.01 -6.25
C ALA A 191 9.70 19.89 -7.11
N PHE A 192 9.63 19.20 -8.25
CA PHE A 192 10.77 19.05 -9.16
C PHE A 192 11.12 20.36 -9.91
N ILE A 193 10.13 21.13 -10.35
CA ILE A 193 10.35 22.39 -11.09
C ILE A 193 10.33 23.64 -10.20
N GLU A 194 10.44 23.47 -8.88
CA GLU A 194 10.39 24.58 -7.92
C GLU A 194 11.40 25.68 -8.28
N GLY A 195 10.95 26.94 -8.25
CA GLY A 195 11.78 28.10 -8.57
C GLY A 195 11.84 28.49 -10.05
N GLN A 196 11.20 27.75 -10.96
CA GLN A 196 11.19 28.07 -12.40
C GLN A 196 10.10 29.06 -12.85
N ASN A 197 9.31 29.61 -11.92
CA ASN A 197 8.12 30.44 -12.23
C ASN A 197 7.14 29.76 -13.22
N LEU A 198 7.07 28.43 -13.14
CA LEU A 198 6.24 27.57 -13.95
C LEU A 198 5.60 26.55 -13.01
N TYR A 199 4.31 26.30 -13.19
CA TYR A 199 3.53 25.38 -12.39
C TYR A 199 2.87 24.34 -13.27
N VAL A 200 2.92 23.09 -12.81
CA VAL A 200 2.14 22.00 -13.35
C VAL A 200 0.75 22.04 -12.74
N ASN A 201 -0.27 22.10 -13.60
CA ASN A 201 -1.68 22.05 -13.24
C ASN A 201 -2.31 20.82 -13.92
N ALA A 202 -3.35 20.23 -13.33
CA ALA A 202 -4.06 19.10 -13.94
C ALA A 202 -5.48 19.47 -14.39
N THR A 203 -5.88 18.94 -15.55
CA THR A 203 -7.28 18.89 -15.98
C THR A 203 -7.80 17.46 -15.90
N VAL A 204 -8.87 17.27 -15.12
CA VAL A 204 -9.60 16.00 -15.00
C VAL A 204 -10.87 16.09 -15.82
N PHE A 205 -11.09 15.10 -16.69
CA PHE A 205 -12.25 15.04 -17.57
C PHE A 205 -13.39 14.24 -16.96
N ASP A 206 -14.64 14.65 -17.20
CA ASP A 206 -15.83 13.87 -16.84
C ASP A 206 -16.05 12.71 -17.84
N ILE A 207 -15.33 11.61 -17.62
CA ILE A 207 -15.33 10.44 -18.50
C ILE A 207 -16.36 9.41 -18.01
N SER A 208 -17.10 8.83 -18.94
CA SER A 208 -18.10 7.80 -18.65
C SER A 208 -17.49 6.60 -17.91
N HIS A 209 -18.24 6.08 -16.93
CA HIS A 209 -17.92 4.84 -16.22
C HIS A 209 -17.68 3.64 -17.14
N TYR A 210 -18.30 3.63 -18.33
CA TYR A 210 -18.15 2.55 -19.32
C TYR A 210 -16.95 2.74 -20.26
N SER A 211 -16.19 3.83 -20.11
CA SER A 211 -14.99 4.05 -20.91
C SER A 211 -13.92 3.01 -20.58
N PRO A 212 -13.23 2.43 -21.57
CA PRO A 212 -12.14 1.47 -21.33
C PRO A 212 -10.87 2.15 -20.79
N LEU A 213 -10.73 3.46 -21.03
CA LEU A 213 -9.60 4.30 -20.64
C LEU A 213 -10.09 5.51 -19.84
N MET A 214 -9.20 6.03 -19.02
CA MET A 214 -9.34 7.29 -18.32
C MET A 214 -8.14 8.17 -18.66
N MET A 215 -8.28 9.47 -18.46
CA MET A 215 -7.26 10.44 -18.88
C MET A 215 -7.18 11.61 -17.91
N VAL A 216 -5.96 12.06 -17.66
CA VAL A 216 -5.65 13.34 -17.02
C VAL A 216 -4.72 14.10 -17.95
N LYS A 217 -4.98 15.41 -18.11
CA LYS A 217 -4.08 16.30 -18.83
C LYS A 217 -3.28 17.11 -17.82
N LEU A 218 -1.97 17.20 -18.02
CA LEU A 218 -1.09 18.11 -17.31
C LEU A 218 -0.74 19.25 -18.24
N SER A 219 -0.81 20.48 -17.73
CA SER A 219 -0.48 21.71 -18.44
C SER A 219 0.49 22.53 -17.61
N PHE A 220 1.34 23.31 -18.27
CA PHE A 220 2.34 24.16 -17.61
C PHE A 220 1.97 25.63 -17.80
N SER A 221 1.88 26.39 -16.72
CA SER A 221 1.59 27.84 -16.78
C SER A 221 2.25 28.61 -15.64
N GLU A 222 2.30 29.94 -15.76
CA GLU A 222 2.83 30.81 -14.69
C GLU A 222 1.88 30.92 -13.49
N GLU A 223 0.61 30.56 -13.68
CA GLU A 223 -0.40 30.57 -12.63
C GLU A 223 -0.55 29.18 -12.00
N LYS A 224 -0.44 29.13 -10.67
CA LYS A 224 -0.66 27.90 -9.92
C LYS A 224 -2.16 27.64 -9.77
N GLU A 225 -2.67 26.73 -10.59
CA GLU A 225 -3.99 26.13 -10.42
C GLU A 225 -3.81 24.68 -9.93
N THR A 226 -4.59 24.22 -8.95
CA THR A 226 -4.41 22.82 -8.52
C THR A 226 -5.02 21.88 -9.55
N ILE A 227 -6.35 21.78 -9.59
CA ILE A 227 -7.04 20.87 -10.50
C ILE A 227 -8.25 21.57 -11.11
N HIS A 228 -8.31 21.58 -12.44
CA HIS A 228 -9.46 22.00 -13.22
C HIS A 228 -10.31 20.78 -13.63
N VAL A 229 -11.64 20.87 -13.52
CA VAL A 229 -12.55 19.81 -13.96
C VAL A 229 -13.19 20.22 -15.28
N SER A 230 -12.87 19.50 -16.36
CA SER A 230 -13.42 19.74 -17.69
C SER A 230 -14.72 18.99 -17.92
N ASN A 231 -15.68 19.67 -18.54
CA ASN A 231 -16.95 19.08 -19.04
C ASN A 231 -16.82 18.57 -20.49
N GLU A 232 -15.62 18.59 -21.06
CA GLU A 232 -15.38 18.11 -22.41
C GLU A 232 -15.60 16.59 -22.49
N ASN A 233 -16.37 16.16 -23.50
CA ASN A 233 -16.60 14.74 -23.73
C ASN A 233 -15.52 14.14 -24.63
N VAL A 234 -14.61 13.40 -24.01
CA VAL A 234 -13.50 12.70 -24.68
C VAL A 234 -13.74 11.19 -24.85
N SER A 235 -14.94 10.70 -24.49
CA SER A 235 -15.22 9.25 -24.38
C SER A 235 -15.10 8.51 -25.72
N ALA A 236 -15.52 9.14 -26.83
CA ALA A 236 -15.46 8.52 -28.15
C ALA A 236 -14.02 8.33 -28.63
N GLN A 237 -13.17 9.34 -28.41
CA GLN A 237 -11.75 9.35 -28.74
C GLN A 237 -11.00 8.31 -27.91
N LEU A 238 -11.30 8.21 -26.61
CA LEU A 238 -10.71 7.19 -25.74
C LEU A 238 -11.09 5.76 -26.17
N LYS A 239 -12.32 5.55 -26.64
CA LYS A 239 -12.72 4.25 -27.19
C LYS A 239 -11.95 3.88 -28.46
N GLN A 240 -11.80 4.83 -29.38
CA GLN A 240 -11.01 4.63 -30.60
C GLN A 240 -9.51 4.43 -30.31
N LEU A 241 -8.99 5.10 -29.29
CA LEU A 241 -7.61 4.93 -28.85
C LEU A 241 -7.38 3.54 -28.26
N ASP A 242 -8.32 3.04 -27.45
CA ASP A 242 -8.20 1.71 -26.83
C ASP A 242 -7.98 0.59 -27.85
N GLU A 243 -8.73 0.62 -28.97
CA GLU A 243 -8.60 -0.36 -30.05
C GLU A 243 -7.18 -0.41 -30.65
N LYS A 244 -6.43 0.70 -30.58
CA LYS A 244 -5.05 0.81 -31.09
C LYS A 244 -3.98 0.48 -30.06
N LEU A 245 -4.32 0.45 -28.77
CA LEU A 245 -3.37 0.18 -27.69
C LEU A 245 -3.11 -1.33 -27.51
N TRP A 246 -4.00 -2.18 -28.00
CA TRP A 246 -3.83 -3.62 -27.97
C TRP A 246 -2.90 -4.10 -29.08
N GLU A 247 -1.93 -4.92 -28.69
CA GLU A 247 -0.99 -5.58 -29.58
C GLU A 247 -0.96 -7.08 -29.27
N GLU A 248 -1.18 -7.91 -30.28
CA GLU A 248 -0.96 -9.36 -30.18
C GLU A 248 0.54 -9.63 -30.27
N LYS A 249 1.13 -10.13 -29.18
CA LYS A 249 2.57 -10.45 -29.12
C LYS A 249 2.85 -11.90 -29.52
N ALA A 250 1.91 -12.80 -29.28
CA ALA A 250 1.96 -14.22 -29.67
C ALA A 250 0.54 -14.81 -29.59
N SER A 251 0.40 -16.09 -29.98
CA SER A 251 -0.87 -16.81 -29.87
C SER A 251 -1.44 -16.73 -28.45
N ASN A 252 -2.61 -16.10 -28.31
CA ASN A 252 -3.33 -15.86 -27.05
C ASN A 252 -2.60 -14.94 -26.05
N ILE A 253 -1.59 -14.18 -26.48
CA ILE A 253 -0.89 -13.19 -25.65
C ILE A 253 -1.15 -11.80 -26.21
N TYR A 254 -1.97 -11.03 -25.49
CA TYR A 254 -2.30 -9.65 -25.82
C TYR A 254 -1.69 -8.72 -24.77
N VAL A 255 -1.05 -7.66 -25.25
CA VAL A 255 -0.49 -6.60 -24.40
C VAL A 255 -1.20 -5.30 -24.73
N ARG A 256 -1.62 -4.58 -23.69
CA ARG A 256 -2.15 -3.23 -23.84
C ARG A 256 -1.07 -2.22 -23.46
N LYS A 257 -0.74 -1.33 -24.38
CA LYS A 257 0.23 -0.26 -24.12
C LYS A 257 -0.35 0.77 -23.15
N ILE A 258 0.48 1.23 -22.23
CA ILE A 258 0.23 2.41 -21.41
C ILE A 258 0.77 3.63 -22.17
N LEU A 259 0.07 4.76 -22.15
CA LEU A 259 0.38 5.91 -23.00
C LEU A 259 0.51 7.20 -22.19
N ASN A 260 1.66 7.86 -22.36
CA ASN A 260 1.82 9.29 -22.14
C ASN A 260 1.85 9.94 -23.53
N TYR A 261 0.96 10.88 -23.80
CA TYR A 261 0.90 11.59 -25.08
C TYR A 261 1.22 13.06 -24.87
N LYS A 262 2.24 13.57 -25.57
CA LYS A 262 2.64 14.98 -25.51
C LYS A 262 2.07 15.70 -26.72
N SER A 263 1.40 16.82 -26.50
CA SER A 263 0.89 17.70 -27.55
C SER A 263 1.18 19.13 -27.17
N ASP A 264 1.99 19.82 -27.96
CA ASP A 264 2.48 21.16 -27.66
C ASP A 264 3.12 21.19 -26.26
N ASP A 265 2.56 21.98 -25.33
CA ASP A 265 3.01 22.09 -23.94
C ASP A 265 2.20 21.21 -22.97
N ASP A 266 1.24 20.41 -23.47
CA ASP A 266 0.38 19.56 -22.65
C ASP A 266 0.82 18.10 -22.67
N ILE A 267 0.68 17.43 -21.51
CA ILE A 267 0.98 16.00 -21.34
C ILE A 267 -0.29 15.27 -20.92
N PHE A 268 -0.73 14.31 -21.72
CA PHE A 268 -1.90 13.49 -21.46
C PHE A 268 -1.47 12.13 -20.91
N ILE A 269 -1.86 11.87 -19.67
CA ILE A 269 -1.68 10.58 -19.00
C ILE A 269 -2.93 9.75 -19.26
N VAL A 270 -2.78 8.67 -20.04
CA VAL A 270 -3.87 7.76 -20.40
C VAL A 270 -3.62 6.39 -19.81
N ARG A 271 -4.57 5.90 -19.02
CA ARG A 271 -4.47 4.59 -18.34
C ARG A 271 -5.80 3.84 -18.43
N PRO A 272 -5.82 2.50 -18.30
CA PRO A 272 -7.05 1.73 -18.20
C PRO A 272 -7.98 2.23 -17.09
N ASN A 273 -9.30 2.11 -17.29
CA ASN A 273 -10.31 2.38 -16.27
C ASN A 273 -10.36 1.27 -15.20
N GLN A 274 -9.28 1.11 -14.44
CA GLN A 274 -9.17 0.16 -13.34
C GLN A 274 -8.40 0.81 -12.18
N ARG A 275 -8.88 0.62 -10.94
CA ARG A 275 -8.32 1.31 -9.75
C ARG A 275 -6.81 1.18 -9.59
N ARG A 276 -6.24 0.01 -9.92
CA ARG A 276 -4.79 -0.24 -9.80
C ARG A 276 -3.91 0.70 -10.62
N PHE A 277 -4.43 1.32 -11.69
CA PHE A 277 -3.67 2.26 -12.52
C PHE A 277 -3.84 3.72 -12.11
N TRP A 278 -4.67 3.98 -11.09
CA TRP A 278 -5.02 5.33 -10.63
C TRP A 278 -4.83 5.46 -9.11
N SER A 279 -3.91 4.66 -8.56
CA SER A 279 -3.51 4.72 -7.16
C SER A 279 -2.52 5.86 -6.92
N LYS A 280 -2.31 6.25 -5.66
CA LYS A 280 -1.36 7.33 -5.34
C LYS A 280 0.10 6.88 -5.56
N SER A 281 0.38 5.62 -5.27
CA SER A 281 1.64 4.96 -5.65
C SER A 281 1.90 4.97 -7.16
N MET A 282 0.88 4.72 -8.00
CA MET A 282 1.07 4.84 -9.45
C MET A 282 1.31 6.28 -9.88
N ALA A 283 0.65 7.26 -9.26
CA ALA A 283 0.95 8.68 -9.54
C ALA A 283 2.42 9.01 -9.22
N MET A 284 2.98 8.47 -8.14
CA MET A 284 4.40 8.68 -7.86
C MET A 284 5.32 8.04 -8.89
N GLU A 285 5.02 6.83 -9.34
CA GLU A 285 5.81 6.12 -10.35
C GLU A 285 5.73 6.83 -11.70
N ASP A 286 4.52 7.16 -12.14
CA ASP A 286 4.27 7.90 -13.37
C ASP A 286 4.92 9.29 -13.33
N GLY A 287 4.89 9.98 -12.18
CA GLY A 287 5.59 11.25 -11.97
C GLY A 287 7.11 11.13 -12.06
N SER A 288 7.70 10.09 -11.44
CA SER A 288 9.14 9.81 -11.57
C SER A 288 9.54 9.52 -13.02
N ASN A 289 8.75 8.70 -13.72
CA ASN A 289 8.98 8.36 -15.12
C ASN A 289 8.89 9.61 -16.01
N LEU A 290 7.91 10.48 -15.76
CA LEU A 290 7.75 11.71 -16.52
C LEU A 290 8.91 12.69 -16.31
N ILE A 291 9.40 12.83 -15.07
CA ILE A 291 10.61 13.62 -14.78
C ILE A 291 11.80 13.08 -15.59
N LEU A 292 11.97 11.76 -15.63
CA LEU A 292 13.04 11.13 -16.39
C LEU A 292 12.89 11.36 -17.92
N GLU A 293 11.67 11.27 -18.45
CA GLU A 293 11.37 11.62 -19.85
C GLU A 293 11.75 13.08 -20.16
N ILE A 294 11.34 14.02 -19.30
CA ILE A 294 11.66 15.46 -19.43
C ILE A 294 13.18 15.68 -19.43
N LEU A 295 13.92 15.05 -18.52
CA LEU A 295 15.38 15.16 -18.43
C LEU A 295 16.09 14.61 -19.67
N ASN A 296 15.53 13.59 -20.31
CA ASN A 296 16.12 12.97 -21.50
C ASN A 296 15.66 13.62 -22.81
N GLY A 297 14.72 14.58 -22.77
CA GLY A 297 14.18 15.23 -23.97
C GLY A 297 13.38 14.29 -24.88
N VAL A 298 12.80 13.22 -24.31
CA VAL A 298 11.96 12.23 -24.99
C VAL A 298 10.50 12.50 -24.68
#